data_AF-A0A7K6YV06-F1
#
_entry.id   AF-A0A7K6YV06-F1
#
_cell.length_a   1.000
_cell.length_b   1.000
_cell.length_c   1.000
_cell.angle_alpha   90.00
_cell.angle_beta   90.00
_cell.angle_gamma   90.00
#
_symmetry.space_group_name_H-M   'P 1'
#
loop_
_entity.id
_entity.type
_entity.pdbx_description
1 polymer ?
#
loop_
_entity_poly.entity_id
_entity_poly.type
_entity_poly.pdbx_seq_one_letter_code
_entity_poly.pdbx_strand_id
1 'polypeptide(L)'
;CCYKNLEDLGLELSFPETNSSLILVRKVPLCFIEREANELRRKRQPVTKSIVEELIQEQVELVQTTGGGARGTLPLTFLKVLASQACHGAIKFNEHLTLEESCRLIEALSSCQLPFQCAHGRPSMMPLADTDHLKQEKQPKPNLDRLRKMARAWHLFGK
;
A
#
# COMPACT_ATOMS: atom_id res chain seq x y z
N CYS A 1 12.30 12.86 28.19
CA CYS A 1 11.76 11.60 27.63
C CYS A 1 11.24 11.75 26.20
N CYS A 2 10.38 12.74 25.90
CA CYS A 2 9.79 12.90 24.56
C CYS A 2 10.81 13.13 23.42
N TYR A 3 11.87 13.92 23.67
CA TYR A 3 12.87 14.26 22.65
C TYR A 3 13.56 13.05 22.00
N LYS A 4 13.90 12.03 22.80
CA LYS A 4 14.54 10.80 22.30
C LYS A 4 13.61 10.00 21.38
N ASN A 5 12.31 9.97 21.67
CA ASN A 5 11.34 9.28 20.82
C ASN A 5 11.24 9.93 19.41
N LEU A 6 11.40 11.26 19.31
CA LEU A 6 11.39 11.95 18.02
C LEU A 6 12.66 11.64 17.21
N GLU A 7 13.81 11.59 17.86
CA GLU A 7 15.07 11.18 17.24
C GLU A 7 15.02 9.73 16.73
N ASP A 8 14.42 8.82 17.51
CA ASP A 8 14.21 7.42 17.10
C ASP A 8 13.28 7.30 15.87
N LEU A 9 12.36 8.26 15.71
CA LEU A 9 11.53 8.39 14.52
C LEU A 9 12.24 9.09 13.37
N GLY A 10 13.46 9.58 13.54
CA GLY A 10 14.23 10.31 12.51
C GLY A 10 13.86 11.78 12.39
N LEU A 11 13.21 12.38 13.40
CA LEU A 11 12.90 13.80 13.48
C LEU A 11 13.85 14.49 14.47
N GLU A 12 14.70 15.38 13.98
CA GLU A 12 15.61 16.17 14.83
C GLU A 12 15.12 17.61 14.93
N LEU A 13 14.92 18.08 16.16
CA LEU A 13 14.45 19.43 16.46
C LEU A 13 15.54 20.23 17.17
N SER A 14 15.47 21.56 17.06
CA SER A 14 16.28 22.50 17.82
C SER A 14 15.44 23.72 18.20
N PHE A 15 15.65 24.24 19.40
CA PHE A 15 14.89 25.36 19.97
C PHE A 15 15.83 26.56 20.13
N PRO A 16 15.64 27.66 19.38
CA PRO A 16 16.48 28.84 19.49
C PRO A 16 16.33 29.54 20.85
N GLU A 17 17.46 29.92 21.46
CA GLU A 17 17.48 30.67 22.73
C GLU A 17 16.85 32.07 22.61
N THR A 18 16.87 32.65 21.40
CA THR A 18 16.39 34.00 21.12
C THR A 18 14.87 34.08 20.93
N ASN A 19 14.18 32.95 20.73
CA ASN A 19 12.74 32.94 20.50
C ASN A 19 12.11 31.61 20.94
N SER A 20 11.44 31.63 22.09
CA SER A 20 10.78 30.47 22.69
C SER A 20 9.56 29.95 21.90
N SER A 21 9.10 30.69 20.90
CA SER A 21 7.93 30.33 20.09
C SER A 21 8.31 29.72 18.73
N LEU A 22 9.60 29.54 18.44
CA LEU A 22 10.09 28.95 17.20
C LEU A 22 10.70 27.56 17.44
N ILE A 23 10.43 26.66 16.50
CA ILE A 23 11.02 25.32 16.46
C ILE A 23 11.72 25.16 15.12
N LEU A 24 12.99 24.76 15.15
CA LEU A 24 13.79 24.49 13.96
C LEU A 24 13.89 22.98 13.75
N VAL A 25 13.37 22.50 12.63
CA VAL A 25 13.48 21.11 12.21
C VAL A 25 14.79 20.92 11.44
N ARG A 26 15.72 20.14 12.00
CA ARG A 26 17.05 19.88 11.42
C ARG A 26 17.06 18.66 10.51
N LYS A 27 16.30 17.62 10.88
CA LYS A 27 16.15 16.39 10.10
C LYS A 27 14.71 15.94 10.09
N VAL A 28 14.32 15.30 9.00
CA VAL A 28 13.01 14.68 8.81
C VAL A 28 13.17 13.26 8.27
N PRO A 29 12.21 12.37 8.53
CA PRO A 29 12.22 11.00 8.00
C PRO A 29 12.27 10.98 6.47
N LEU A 30 13.01 10.01 5.91
CA LEU A 30 13.17 9.87 4.46
C LEU A 30 11.83 9.70 3.73
N CYS A 31 10.89 8.93 4.28
CA CYS A 31 9.58 8.73 3.67
C CYS A 31 8.80 10.04 3.51
N PHE A 32 9.05 11.06 4.32
CA PHE A 32 8.40 12.37 4.18
C PHE A 32 9.00 13.14 2.99
N ILE A 33 10.32 13.06 2.79
CA ILE A 33 11.02 13.64 1.64
C ILE A 33 10.63 12.94 0.34
N GLU A 34 10.51 11.61 0.35
CA GLU A 34 10.04 10.86 -0.83
C GLU A 34 8.60 11.22 -1.19
N ARG A 35 7.75 11.45 -0.18
CA ARG A 35 6.38 11.90 -0.37
C ARG A 35 6.35 13.29 -1.01
N GLU A 36 7.13 14.22 -0.47
CA GLU A 36 7.33 15.56 -1.02
C GLU A 36 7.78 15.52 -2.49
N ALA A 37 8.84 14.76 -2.78
CA ALA A 37 9.36 14.61 -4.13
C ALA A 37 8.30 14.10 -5.12
N ASN A 38 7.45 13.16 -4.70
CA ASN A 38 6.35 12.65 -5.52
C ASN A 38 5.24 13.68 -5.78
N GLU A 39 4.90 14.53 -4.80
CA GLU A 39 3.94 15.62 -5.01
C GLU A 39 4.52 16.71 -5.94
N LEU A 40 5.79 17.07 -5.76
CA LEU A 40 6.49 18.03 -6.62
C LEU A 40 6.59 17.54 -8.08
N ARG A 41 6.93 16.27 -8.30
CA ARG A 41 6.94 15.64 -9.64
C ARG A 41 5.59 15.76 -10.34
N ARG A 42 4.49 15.79 -9.58
CA ARG A 42 3.12 15.94 -10.06
C ARG A 42 2.65 17.40 -10.11
N LYS A 43 3.56 18.37 -9.93
CA LYS A 43 3.29 19.82 -9.92
C LYS A 43 2.29 20.24 -8.84
N ARG A 44 2.33 19.58 -7.68
CA ARG A 44 1.50 19.92 -6.51
C ARG A 44 2.34 20.66 -5.46
N GLN A 45 1.64 21.18 -4.46
CA GLN A 45 2.26 21.96 -3.38
C GLN A 45 3.11 21.09 -2.46
N PRO A 46 4.14 21.66 -1.82
CA PRO A 46 4.89 20.99 -0.77
C PRO A 46 4.03 20.55 0.42
N VAL A 47 4.37 19.41 1.01
CA VAL A 47 3.60 18.75 2.08
C VAL A 47 4.43 18.41 3.32
N THR A 48 5.76 18.47 3.25
CA THR A 48 6.66 18.09 4.36
C THR A 48 6.37 18.90 5.60
N LYS A 49 6.19 20.22 5.46
CA LYS A 49 5.89 21.10 6.59
C LYS A 49 4.62 20.65 7.33
N SER A 50 3.51 20.45 6.60
CA SER A 50 2.25 20.03 7.21
C SER A 50 2.34 18.63 7.84
N ILE A 51 3.09 17.71 7.22
CA ILE A 51 3.30 16.35 7.77
C ILE A 51 4.10 16.42 9.08
N VAL A 52 5.14 17.26 9.13
CA VAL A 52 5.94 17.43 10.36
C VAL A 52 5.13 18.10 11.46
N GLU A 53 4.33 19.11 11.13
CA GLU A 53 3.41 19.75 12.08
C GLU A 53 2.40 18.73 12.64
N GLU A 54 1.79 17.90 11.78
CA GLU A 54 0.87 16.83 12.18
C GLU A 54 1.55 15.82 13.11
N LEU A 55 2.78 15.39 12.76
CA LEU A 55 3.55 14.45 13.59
C LEU A 55 3.87 15.05 14.96
N ILE A 56 4.34 16.30 15.02
CA ILE A 56 4.67 16.97 16.29
C ILE A 56 3.41 17.08 17.15
N GLN A 57 2.28 17.49 16.56
CA GLN A 57 1.02 17.60 17.28
C GLN A 57 0.55 16.25 17.84
N GLU A 58 0.62 15.19 17.03
CA GLU A 58 0.31 13.82 17.46
C GLU A 58 1.19 13.39 18.65
N GLN A 59 2.50 13.68 18.61
CA GLN A 59 3.40 13.31 19.71
C GLN A 59 3.14 14.13 20.98
N VAL A 60 2.77 15.41 20.85
CA VAL A 60 2.37 16.24 21.99
C VAL A 60 1.11 15.69 22.65
N GLU A 61 0.08 15.38 21.88
CA GLU A 61 -1.17 14.78 22.38
C GLU A 61 -0.92 13.43 23.06
N LEU A 62 -0.07 12.58 22.49
CA LEU A 62 0.29 11.29 23.08
C LEU A 62 0.94 11.47 24.46
N VAL A 63 1.87 12.40 24.59
CA VAL A 63 2.55 12.67 25.87
C VAL A 63 1.56 13.22 26.91
N GLN A 64 0.65 14.11 26.50
CA GLN A 64 -0.35 14.70 27.39
C GLN A 64 -1.36 13.67 27.90
N THR A 65 -1.81 12.75 27.04
CA THR A 65 -2.85 11.76 27.38
C THR A 65 -2.32 10.55 28.15
N THR A 66 -1.06 10.16 27.92
CA THR A 66 -0.48 8.93 28.49
C THR A 66 0.51 9.18 29.63
N GLY A 67 0.69 10.43 30.04
CA GLY A 67 1.69 10.82 31.05
C GLY A 67 3.13 10.49 30.64
N GLY A 68 3.39 10.34 29.33
CA GLY A 68 4.69 9.93 28.79
C GLY A 68 5.03 8.44 28.92
N GLY A 69 4.06 7.60 29.29
CA GLY A 69 4.24 6.16 29.45
C GLY A 69 4.07 5.35 28.16
N ALA A 70 3.37 5.87 27.15
CA ALA A 70 3.19 5.17 25.89
C ALA A 70 4.49 5.18 25.06
N ARG A 71 4.93 3.97 24.68
CA ARG A 71 6.06 3.72 23.78
C ARG A 71 5.72 2.57 22.85
N GLY A 72 6.29 2.59 21.64
CA GLY A 72 6.38 1.41 20.78
C GLY A 72 5.34 1.26 19.67
N THR A 73 4.43 2.22 19.48
CA THR A 73 3.54 2.23 18.30
C THR A 73 4.02 3.26 17.29
N LEU A 74 4.09 2.86 16.02
CA LEU A 74 4.40 3.78 14.94
C LEU A 74 3.31 4.87 14.85
N PRO A 75 3.66 6.17 14.79
CA PRO A 75 2.66 7.23 14.73
C PRO A 75 1.74 7.11 13.51
N LEU A 76 0.48 7.49 13.65
CA LEU A 76 -0.52 7.51 12.59
C LEU A 76 -0.07 8.38 11.42
N THR A 77 0.64 9.48 11.67
CA THR A 77 1.20 10.32 10.61
C THR A 77 2.13 9.51 9.68
N PHE A 78 2.98 8.64 10.23
CA PHE A 78 3.81 7.74 9.43
C PHE A 78 2.98 6.74 8.65
N LEU A 79 2.01 6.10 9.30
CA LEU A 79 1.13 5.13 8.65
C LEU A 79 0.39 5.75 7.46
N LYS A 80 -0.12 6.99 7.60
CA LYS A 80 -0.78 7.73 6.51
C LYS A 80 0.17 7.99 5.34
N VAL A 81 1.39 8.46 5.61
CA VAL A 81 2.38 8.74 4.56
C VAL A 81 2.77 7.45 3.82
N LEU A 82 3.12 6.40 4.56
CA LEU A 82 3.53 5.11 4.00
C LEU A 82 2.39 4.44 3.23
N ALA A 83 1.17 4.43 3.76
CA ALA A 83 0.01 3.89 3.06
C ALA A 83 -0.25 4.64 1.75
N SER A 84 -0.20 5.98 1.79
CA SER A 84 -0.37 6.80 0.59
C SER A 84 0.71 6.52 -0.45
N GLN A 85 1.97 6.41 -0.04
CA GLN A 85 3.07 6.05 -0.95
C GLN A 85 2.89 4.66 -1.55
N ALA A 86 2.59 3.65 -0.73
CA ALA A 86 2.36 2.29 -1.18
C ALA A 86 1.24 2.22 -2.23
N CYS A 87 0.10 2.89 -1.99
CA CYS A 87 -1.01 2.91 -2.96
C CYS A 87 -0.65 3.66 -4.24
N HIS A 88 0.07 4.78 -4.16
CA HIS A 88 0.47 5.52 -5.35
C HIS A 88 1.53 4.81 -6.19
N GLY A 89 2.47 4.11 -5.57
CA GLY A 89 3.51 3.32 -6.25
C GLY A 89 3.10 1.91 -6.66
N ALA A 90 1.93 1.41 -6.20
CA ALA A 90 1.44 0.08 -6.54
C ALA A 90 1.10 -0.07 -8.03
N ILE A 91 1.14 -1.32 -8.51
CA ILE A 91 0.60 -1.73 -9.80
C ILE A 91 -0.89 -1.35 -9.86
N LYS A 92 -1.31 -0.75 -10.98
CA LYS A 92 -2.68 -0.26 -11.19
C LYS A 92 -3.53 -1.25 -11.98
N PHE A 93 -4.85 -1.09 -11.88
CA PHE A 93 -5.76 -1.82 -12.73
C PHE A 93 -5.45 -1.57 -14.20
N ASN A 94 -5.52 -2.63 -14.99
CA ASN A 94 -5.18 -2.65 -16.42
C ASN A 94 -3.70 -2.44 -16.75
N GLU A 95 -2.79 -2.39 -15.77
CA GLU A 95 -1.37 -2.53 -16.06
C GLU A 95 -1.06 -3.99 -16.40
N HIS A 96 -0.33 -4.20 -17.49
CA HIS A 96 0.05 -5.52 -17.93
C HIS A 96 1.23 -6.02 -17.09
N LEU A 97 1.12 -7.23 -16.55
CA LEU A 97 2.21 -7.94 -15.89
C LEU A 97 2.59 -9.17 -16.70
N THR A 98 3.89 -9.33 -16.92
CA THR A 98 4.43 -10.61 -17.39
C THR A 98 4.27 -11.69 -16.33
N LEU A 99 4.43 -12.95 -16.74
CA LEU A 99 4.40 -14.08 -15.80
C LEU A 99 5.51 -13.93 -14.74
N GLU A 100 6.71 -13.50 -15.14
CA GLU A 100 7.84 -13.29 -14.24
C GLU A 100 7.55 -12.22 -13.18
N GLU A 101 7.02 -11.07 -13.58
CA GLU A 101 6.62 -9.99 -12.65
C GLU A 101 5.52 -10.47 -11.69
N SER A 102 4.56 -11.25 -12.20
CA SER A 102 3.49 -11.83 -11.38
C SER A 102 4.06 -12.80 -10.33
N CYS A 103 4.98 -13.68 -10.71
CA CYS A 103 5.65 -14.59 -9.77
C CYS A 103 6.42 -13.82 -8.70
N ARG A 104 7.22 -12.82 -9.10
CA ARG A 104 7.97 -11.98 -8.16
C ARG A 104 7.08 -11.21 -7.21
N LEU A 105 5.91 -10.76 -7.65
CA LEU A 105 4.93 -10.10 -6.79
C LEU A 105 4.40 -11.05 -5.71
N ILE A 106 4.06 -12.29 -6.09
CA ILE A 106 3.59 -13.30 -5.13
C ILE A 106 4.69 -13.69 -4.14
N GLU A 107 5.93 -13.86 -4.61
CA GLU A 107 7.09 -14.11 -3.74
C GLU A 107 7.31 -12.96 -2.74
N ALA A 108 7.29 -11.72 -3.22
CA ALA A 108 7.42 -10.55 -2.35
C ALA A 108 6.30 -10.49 -1.31
N LEU A 109 5.04 -10.72 -1.72
CA LEU A 109 3.91 -10.81 -0.80
C LEU A 109 4.12 -11.91 0.24
N SER A 110 4.61 -13.09 -0.14
CA SER A 110 4.85 -14.21 0.79
C SER A 110 5.87 -13.90 1.90
N SER A 111 6.76 -12.93 1.67
CA SER A 111 7.75 -12.48 2.67
C SER A 111 7.19 -11.48 3.69
N CYS A 112 5.99 -10.95 3.45
CA CYS A 112 5.35 -9.98 4.33
C CYS A 112 4.70 -10.68 5.55
N GLN A 113 4.70 -9.99 6.70
CA GLN A 113 4.03 -10.48 7.91
C GLN A 113 2.50 -10.52 7.79
N LEU A 114 1.91 -9.60 7.03
CA LEU A 114 0.46 -9.49 6.84
C LEU A 114 0.12 -9.43 5.34
N PRO A 115 0.30 -10.52 4.59
CA PRO A 115 0.23 -10.50 3.13
C PRO A 115 -1.20 -10.42 2.59
N PHE A 116 -2.20 -10.68 3.45
CA PHE A 116 -3.62 -10.75 3.09
C PHE A 116 -4.36 -9.41 3.20
N GLN A 117 -3.69 -8.36 3.69
CA GLN A 117 -4.29 -7.05 3.91
C GLN A 117 -3.38 -5.94 3.36
N CYS A 118 -3.94 -5.02 2.57
CA CYS A 118 -3.18 -3.86 2.11
C CYS A 118 -3.04 -2.81 3.24
N ALA A 119 -2.17 -1.81 3.02
CA ALA A 119 -1.95 -0.73 3.99
C ALA A 119 -3.22 0.09 4.37
N HIS A 120 -4.32 -0.06 3.61
CA HIS A 120 -5.61 0.59 3.88
C HIS A 120 -6.67 -0.37 4.42
N GLY A 121 -6.29 -1.61 4.72
CA GLY A 121 -7.18 -2.60 5.31
C GLY A 121 -7.97 -3.47 4.33
N ARG A 122 -7.84 -3.28 3.01
CA ARG A 122 -8.54 -4.09 2.01
C ARG A 122 -7.89 -5.48 1.88
N PRO A 123 -8.67 -6.55 1.63
CA PRO A 123 -8.10 -7.85 1.33
C PRO A 123 -7.28 -7.79 0.04
N SER A 124 -6.07 -8.34 0.05
CA SER A 124 -5.16 -8.37 -1.10
C SER A 124 -5.32 -9.62 -1.97
N MET A 125 -5.78 -10.72 -1.37
CA MET A 125 -6.03 -12.00 -2.03
C MET A 125 -7.16 -12.74 -1.34
N MET A 126 -7.86 -13.59 -2.10
CA MET A 126 -9.00 -14.37 -1.62
C MET A 126 -8.95 -15.76 -2.27
N PRO A 127 -9.16 -16.85 -1.52
CA PRO A 127 -9.30 -18.17 -2.12
C PRO A 127 -10.53 -18.19 -3.03
N LEU A 128 -10.37 -18.69 -4.26
CA LEU A 128 -11.47 -18.79 -5.22
C LEU A 128 -12.24 -20.11 -5.07
N ALA A 129 -11.54 -21.21 -4.86
CA ALA A 129 -12.12 -22.54 -4.71
C ALA A 129 -11.17 -23.46 -3.95
N ASP A 130 -11.76 -24.46 -3.31
CA ASP A 130 -11.05 -25.61 -2.77
C ASP A 130 -11.05 -26.72 -3.82
N THR A 131 -9.86 -27.02 -4.37
CA THR A 131 -9.70 -27.98 -5.46
C THR A 131 -10.01 -29.41 -5.06
N ASP A 132 -9.91 -29.75 -3.77
CA ASP A 132 -10.16 -31.11 -3.29
C ASP A 132 -11.66 -31.44 -3.31
N HIS A 133 -12.50 -30.40 -3.30
CA HIS A 133 -13.96 -30.51 -3.35
C HIS A 133 -14.56 -30.14 -4.71
N LEU A 134 -13.74 -29.83 -5.71
CA LEU A 134 -14.21 -29.64 -7.08
C LEU A 134 -14.58 -31.00 -7.68
N LYS A 135 -15.88 -31.29 -7.73
CA LYS A 135 -16.38 -32.41 -8.52
C LYS A 135 -16.03 -32.16 -9.98
N GLN A 136 -15.28 -33.07 -10.61
CA GLN A 136 -15.18 -33.08 -12.06
C GLN A 136 -16.58 -33.31 -12.63
N GLU A 137 -17.24 -32.23 -13.05
CA GLU A 137 -18.36 -32.35 -13.96
C GLU A 137 -17.80 -32.96 -15.25
N LYS A 138 -18.06 -34.25 -15.45
CA LYS A 138 -17.90 -34.88 -16.77
C LYS A 138 -18.95 -34.24 -17.67
N GLN A 139 -18.61 -33.09 -18.24
CA GLN A 139 -19.37 -32.52 -19.34
C GLN A 139 -19.55 -33.64 -20.38
N PRO A 140 -20.78 -33.97 -20.78
CA PRO A 140 -21.00 -35.00 -21.78
C PRO A 140 -20.16 -34.64 -23.01
N LYS A 141 -19.30 -35.57 -23.46
CA LYS A 141 -18.44 -35.31 -24.61
C LYS A 141 -19.32 -34.81 -25.75
N PRO A 142 -19.03 -33.63 -26.33
CA PRO A 142 -19.85 -33.10 -27.40
C PRO A 142 -19.87 -34.11 -28.54
N ASN A 143 -21.04 -34.32 -29.15
CA ASN A 143 -21.17 -35.20 -30.30
C ASN A 143 -20.47 -34.56 -31.50
N LEU A 144 -19.19 -34.89 -31.69
CA LEU A 144 -18.33 -34.31 -32.71
C LEU A 144 -18.86 -34.58 -34.12
N ASP A 145 -19.50 -35.73 -34.35
CA ASP A 145 -20.07 -36.05 -35.66
C ASP A 145 -21.27 -35.16 -35.98
N ARG A 146 -22.14 -34.90 -35.00
CA ARG A 146 -23.25 -33.95 -35.15
C ARG A 146 -22.72 -32.54 -35.39
N LEU A 147 -21.73 -32.08 -34.62
CA LEU A 147 -21.13 -30.75 -34.80
C LEU A 147 -20.46 -30.60 -36.17
N ARG A 148 -19.74 -31.62 -36.66
CA ARG A 148 -19.15 -31.63 -38.01
C ARG A 148 -20.20 -31.62 -39.11
N LYS A 149 -21.33 -32.31 -38.93
CA LYS A 149 -22.46 -32.26 -39.87
C LYS A 149 -23.09 -30.87 -39.89
N MET A 150 -23.33 -30.28 -38.71
CA MET A 150 -23.86 -28.92 -38.60
C MET A 150 -22.92 -27.87 -39.21
N ALA A 151 -21.60 -27.97 -38.97
CA ALA A 151 -20.61 -27.08 -39.56
C ALA A 151 -20.59 -27.19 -41.09
N ARG A 152 -20.66 -28.42 -41.64
CA ARG A 152 -20.76 -28.64 -43.09
C ARG A 152 -22.07 -28.10 -43.68
N ALA A 153 -23.20 -28.33 -43.00
CA ALA A 153 -24.49 -27.78 -43.42
C ALA A 153 -24.49 -26.25 -43.39
N TRP A 154 -23.89 -25.64 -42.35
CA TRP A 154 -23.72 -24.19 -42.28
C TRP A 154 -22.85 -23.65 -43.42
N HIS A 155 -21.77 -24.33 -43.80
CA HIS A 155 -20.95 -23.92 -44.96
C HIS A 155 -21.70 -24.02 -46.29
N LEU A 156 -22.60 -25.00 -46.43
CA LEU A 156 -23.33 -25.24 -47.67
C LEU A 156 -24.62 -24.41 -47.78
N PHE A 157 -25.27 -24.11 -46.66
CA PHE A 157 -26.62 -23.57 -46.62
C PHE A 157 -26.80 -22.34 -45.70
N GLY A 158 -25.75 -21.92 -44.98
CA GLY A 158 -25.78 -20.81 -44.03
C GLY A 158 -25.64 -19.43 -44.70
N LYS A 159 -26.52 -19.14 -45.66
CA LYS A 159 -26.87 -17.77 -46.06
C LYS A 159 -28.25 -17.43 -45.52
#